data_AF-A0A4V2ZNA4-F1
#
_entry.id   AF-A0A4V2ZNA4-F1
#
_cell.length_a   1.000
_cell.length_b   1.000
_cell.length_c   1.000
_cell.angle_alpha   90.00
_cell.angle_beta   90.00
_cell.angle_gamma   90.00
#
_symmetry.space_group_name_H-M   'P 1'
#
loop_
_entity.id
_entity.type
_entity.pdbx_description
1 polymer ?
#
loop_
_entity_poly.entity_id
_entity_poly.type
_entity_poly.pdbx_seq_one_letter_code
_entity_poly.pdbx_strand_id
1 'polypeptide(L)'
;MFHLLIDTSVWLDLAENAKQTPLLDLLEDLVAAERVNLLVPRIVVNEFQKNRTRVAKSSAKGLSSHFNQVKDAIRKADGDKRQKDKVLAYLSDIDHRIPIMGGAAEGVLNRIEKILTSAPIIEATDEVKIRAADRALHRKAPCHHENKNSMADAILIETYVECVRKMGGTGQRFAFVTHNKHDFSMVNGNQKLPHPDLASSFSKIKSMYFINLTECLRRIDPMHVTHAMWEQEWQQEPRSLTEILEAMDRLTTQVWYNRHKYRAWQVETGKVKIVSRKAWDDGWAKRKLNTQTHIAEDIWKGALRSAKRAERQLGEGNYGPWTDFEWGMVNGKLSALRWMLGDDWDQLDT
;
A
#
# COMPACT_ATOMS: atom_id res chain seq x y z
N MET A 1 5.55 -34.66 -8.19
CA MET A 1 6.38 -33.46 -7.96
C MET A 1 5.99 -32.39 -8.99
N PHE A 2 5.94 -31.12 -8.59
CA PHE A 2 5.75 -30.00 -9.53
C PHE A 2 7.06 -29.27 -9.75
N HIS A 3 7.40 -28.98 -11.01
CA HIS A 3 8.55 -28.17 -11.41
C HIS A 3 8.05 -26.82 -11.91
N LEU A 4 8.39 -25.74 -11.21
CA LEU A 4 7.90 -24.39 -11.52
C LEU A 4 9.03 -23.54 -12.09
N LEU A 5 8.84 -23.00 -13.28
CA LEU A 5 9.63 -21.87 -13.76
C LEU A 5 8.77 -20.61 -13.64
N ILE A 6 9.24 -19.69 -12.81
CA ILE A 6 8.58 -18.40 -12.56
C ILE A 6 9.44 -17.33 -13.24
N ASP A 7 8.83 -16.63 -14.19
CA ASP A 7 9.42 -15.50 -14.90
C ASP A 7 9.80 -14.36 -13.95
N THR A 8 10.86 -13.62 -14.27
CA THR A 8 11.35 -12.45 -13.52
C THR A 8 10.23 -11.44 -13.26
N SER A 9 9.33 -11.23 -14.23
CA SER A 9 8.21 -10.29 -14.09
C SER A 9 7.32 -10.59 -12.88
N VAL A 10 7.15 -11.86 -12.52
CA VAL A 10 6.34 -12.31 -11.38
C VAL A 10 7.08 -12.05 -10.06
N TRP A 11 8.39 -12.34 -10.01
CA TRP A 11 9.22 -12.07 -8.82
C TRP A 11 9.31 -10.59 -8.48
N LEU A 12 9.42 -9.73 -9.50
CA LEU A 12 9.45 -8.28 -9.28
C LEU A 12 8.10 -7.76 -8.79
N ASP A 13 6.98 -8.28 -9.31
CA ASP A 13 5.64 -7.92 -8.84
C ASP A 13 5.39 -8.38 -7.39
N LEU A 14 5.83 -9.58 -7.02
CA LEU A 14 5.81 -10.07 -5.63
C LEU A 14 6.60 -9.15 -4.68
N ALA A 15 7.71 -8.59 -5.16
CA ALA A 15 8.56 -7.68 -4.38
C ALA A 15 7.99 -6.26 -4.28
N GLU A 16 7.35 -5.76 -5.34
CA GLU A 16 6.73 -4.43 -5.37
C GLU A 16 5.43 -4.39 -4.54
N ASN A 17 4.71 -5.51 -4.43
CA ASN A 17 3.39 -5.56 -3.81
C ASN A 17 3.39 -6.34 -2.50
N ALA A 18 3.42 -5.62 -1.37
CA ALA A 18 3.34 -6.21 -0.02
C ALA A 18 2.08 -7.06 0.20
N LYS A 19 0.99 -6.83 -0.55
CA LYS A 19 -0.20 -7.69 -0.46
C LYS A 19 0.02 -9.09 -1.05
N GLN A 20 1.12 -9.34 -1.73
CA GLN A 20 1.44 -10.68 -2.26
C GLN A 20 2.41 -11.47 -1.39
N THR A 21 2.84 -10.94 -0.24
CA THR A 21 3.75 -11.65 0.68
C THR A 21 3.24 -13.04 1.10
N PRO A 22 1.94 -13.28 1.35
CA PRO A 22 1.45 -14.63 1.66
C PRO A 22 1.56 -15.63 0.52
N LEU A 23 1.56 -15.17 -0.74
CA LEU A 23 1.85 -16.05 -1.88
C LEU A 23 3.32 -16.48 -1.88
N LEU A 24 4.23 -15.61 -1.41
CA LEU A 24 5.63 -15.94 -1.20
C LEU A 24 5.80 -16.92 -0.03
N ASP A 25 5.11 -16.70 1.09
CA ASP A 25 5.12 -17.62 2.24
C ASP A 25 4.68 -19.03 1.80
N LEU A 26 3.54 -19.13 1.09
CA LEU A 26 3.05 -20.40 0.56
C LEU A 26 4.04 -21.05 -0.42
N LEU A 27 4.68 -20.26 -1.27
CA LEU A 27 5.68 -20.79 -2.20
C LEU A 27 6.90 -21.34 -1.44
N GLU A 28 7.39 -20.63 -0.42
CA GLU A 28 8.47 -21.09 0.46
C GLU A 28 8.09 -22.39 1.15
N ASP A 29 6.88 -22.50 1.70
CA ASP A 29 6.38 -23.73 2.34
C ASP A 29 6.31 -24.90 1.36
N LEU A 30 5.83 -24.67 0.14
CA LEU A 30 5.74 -25.72 -0.89
C LEU A 30 7.13 -26.19 -1.37
N VAL A 31 8.12 -25.29 -1.40
CA VAL A 31 9.52 -25.63 -1.70
C VAL A 31 10.14 -26.40 -0.55
N ALA A 32 9.96 -25.94 0.70
CA ALA A 32 10.46 -26.59 1.89
C ALA A 32 9.87 -27.99 2.10
N ALA A 33 8.60 -28.19 1.75
CA ALA A 33 7.92 -29.48 1.79
C ALA A 33 8.25 -30.40 0.59
N GLU A 34 9.18 -30.02 -0.29
CA GLU A 34 9.56 -30.74 -1.51
C GLU A 34 8.35 -31.07 -2.41
N ARG A 35 7.31 -30.23 -2.41
CA ARG A 35 6.15 -30.38 -3.30
C ARG A 35 6.34 -29.61 -4.60
N VAL A 36 7.11 -28.53 -4.54
CA VAL A 36 7.53 -27.69 -5.65
C VAL A 36 9.05 -27.69 -5.73
N ASN A 37 9.58 -28.02 -6.91
CA ASN A 37 10.95 -27.81 -7.28
C ASN A 37 11.03 -26.58 -8.21
N LEU A 38 11.81 -25.57 -7.84
CA LEU A 38 11.98 -24.37 -8.66
C LEU A 38 13.01 -24.61 -9.76
N LEU A 39 12.59 -24.37 -11.01
CA LEU A 39 13.46 -24.27 -12.16
C LEU A 39 13.94 -22.82 -12.25
N VAL A 40 15.20 -22.57 -11.91
CA VAL A 40 15.78 -21.21 -11.87
C VAL A 40 16.82 -21.04 -12.96
N PRO A 41 16.43 -20.56 -14.17
CA PRO A 41 17.38 -20.17 -15.19
C PRO A 41 18.28 -19.01 -14.75
N ARG A 42 19.55 -19.01 -15.20
CA ARG A 42 20.50 -17.91 -14.97
C ARG A 42 19.93 -16.54 -15.35
N ILE A 43 19.13 -16.48 -16.41
CA ILE A 43 18.54 -15.22 -16.89
C ILE A 43 17.59 -14.59 -15.86
N VAL A 44 16.81 -15.40 -15.14
CA VAL A 44 15.91 -14.91 -14.09
C VAL A 44 16.71 -14.28 -12.95
N VAL A 45 17.79 -14.94 -12.51
CA VAL A 45 18.69 -14.41 -11.46
C VAL A 45 19.30 -13.08 -11.89
N ASN A 46 19.84 -13.01 -13.11
CA ASN A 46 20.50 -11.82 -13.63
C ASN A 46 19.51 -10.63 -13.77
N GLU A 47 18.32 -10.88 -14.30
CA GLU A 47 17.31 -9.84 -14.47
C GLU A 47 16.75 -9.37 -13.12
N PHE A 48 16.55 -10.29 -12.17
CA PHE A 48 16.13 -9.95 -10.81
C PHE A 48 17.17 -9.04 -10.13
N GLN A 49 18.45 -9.43 -10.14
CA GLN A 49 19.54 -8.62 -9.58
C GLN A 49 19.66 -7.24 -10.23
N LYS A 50 19.55 -7.18 -11.56
CA LYS A 50 19.58 -5.91 -12.31
C LYS A 50 18.43 -4.97 -11.92
N ASN A 51 17.24 -5.51 -11.66
CA ASN A 51 16.06 -4.73 -11.31
C ASN A 51 15.89 -4.47 -9.82
N ARG A 52 16.59 -5.21 -8.95
CA ARG A 52 16.47 -5.15 -7.49
C ARG A 52 16.51 -3.72 -6.93
N THR A 53 17.55 -2.97 -7.27
CA THR A 53 17.73 -1.59 -6.77
C THR A 53 16.64 -0.63 -7.24
N ARG A 54 16.10 -0.85 -8.44
CA ARG A 54 14.97 -0.06 -8.98
C ARG A 54 13.69 -0.38 -8.22
N VAL A 55 13.41 -1.65 -7.95
CA VAL A 55 12.21 -2.10 -7.23
C VAL A 55 12.21 -1.59 -5.78
N ALA A 56 13.34 -1.71 -5.08
CA ALA A 56 13.50 -1.16 -3.74
C ALA A 56 13.15 0.35 -3.68
N LYS A 57 13.57 1.12 -4.70
CA LYS A 57 13.26 2.56 -4.83
C LYS A 57 11.82 2.84 -5.26
N SER A 58 11.24 2.00 -6.12
CA SER A 58 9.88 2.18 -6.67
C SER A 58 8.80 2.07 -5.60
N SER A 59 8.94 1.10 -4.70
CA SER A 59 8.02 0.88 -3.58
C SER A 59 7.95 2.08 -2.64
N ALA A 60 9.07 2.77 -2.40
CA ALA A 60 9.10 4.04 -1.66
C ALA A 60 8.51 5.22 -2.44
N LYS A 61 8.62 5.21 -3.78
CA LYS A 61 8.15 6.29 -4.67
C LYS A 61 6.63 6.31 -4.85
N GLY A 62 5.97 5.15 -4.86
CA GLY A 62 4.50 5.06 -4.95
C GLY A 62 3.81 5.78 -3.80
N LEU A 63 4.29 5.55 -2.57
CA LEU A 63 3.82 6.25 -1.38
C LEU A 63 4.09 7.76 -1.49
N SER A 64 5.32 8.15 -1.83
CA SER A 64 5.69 9.56 -1.98
C SER A 64 4.85 10.30 -3.05
N SER A 65 4.51 9.63 -4.16
CA SER A 65 3.63 10.20 -5.18
C SER A 65 2.22 10.45 -4.66
N HIS A 66 1.65 9.53 -3.88
CA HIS A 66 0.36 9.72 -3.23
C HIS A 66 0.40 10.86 -2.19
N PHE A 67 1.45 10.93 -1.37
CA PHE A 67 1.65 12.05 -0.45
C PHE A 67 1.75 13.40 -1.18
N ASN A 68 2.45 13.45 -2.32
CA ASN A 68 2.53 14.65 -3.14
C ASN A 68 1.17 15.04 -3.75
N GLN A 69 0.36 14.07 -4.20
CA GLN A 69 -1.01 14.35 -4.65
C GLN A 69 -1.88 14.92 -3.53
N VAL A 70 -1.75 14.39 -2.30
CA VAL A 70 -2.44 14.91 -1.11
C VAL A 70 -1.97 16.33 -0.78
N LYS A 71 -0.66 16.60 -0.79
CA LYS A 71 -0.08 17.95 -0.60
C LYS A 71 -0.61 18.93 -1.64
N ASP A 72 -0.69 18.52 -2.91
CA ASP A 72 -1.19 19.37 -3.99
C ASP A 72 -2.70 19.61 -3.88
N ALA A 73 -3.49 18.63 -3.43
CA ALA A 73 -4.90 18.83 -3.14
C ALA A 73 -5.10 19.84 -2.00
N ILE A 74 -4.29 19.77 -0.93
CA ILE A 74 -4.34 20.71 0.21
C ILE A 74 -3.93 22.12 -0.21
N ARG A 75 -2.93 22.26 -1.09
CA ARG A 75 -2.53 23.55 -1.67
C ARG A 75 -3.65 24.20 -2.47
N LYS A 76 -4.46 23.39 -3.17
CA LYS A 76 -5.57 23.84 -4.03
C LYS A 76 -6.90 24.02 -3.30
N ALA A 77 -7.09 23.39 -2.15
CA ALA A 77 -8.30 23.54 -1.34
C ALA A 77 -8.45 25.00 -0.86
N ASP A 78 -9.67 25.49 -0.68
CA ASP A 78 -9.94 26.80 -0.06
C ASP A 78 -9.91 26.70 1.48
N GLY A 79 -9.31 27.69 2.17
CA GLY A 79 -9.16 27.65 3.64
C GLY A 79 -8.04 28.51 4.19
N ASP A 80 -7.93 28.59 5.53
CA ASP A 80 -6.92 29.40 6.23
C ASP A 80 -5.49 28.94 5.91
N LYS A 81 -4.68 29.88 5.41
CA LYS A 81 -3.28 29.66 5.02
C LYS A 81 -2.46 29.09 6.18
N ARG A 82 -2.71 29.55 7.42
CA ARG A 82 -1.97 29.10 8.60
C ARG A 82 -2.24 27.64 8.95
N GLN A 83 -3.47 27.16 8.76
CA GLN A 83 -3.81 25.75 8.94
C GLN A 83 -3.24 24.88 7.83
N LYS A 84 -3.31 25.34 6.57
CA LYS A 84 -2.69 24.62 5.43
C LYS A 84 -1.18 24.44 5.62
N ASP A 85 -0.49 25.50 6.05
CA ASP A 85 0.95 25.44 6.27
C ASP A 85 1.32 24.44 7.39
N LYS A 86 0.51 24.35 8.45
CA LYS A 86 0.69 23.33 9.50
C LYS A 86 0.50 21.91 8.98
N VAL A 87 -0.57 21.66 8.21
CA VAL A 87 -0.83 20.33 7.64
C VAL A 87 0.25 19.94 6.62
N LEU A 88 0.71 20.88 5.79
CA LEU A 88 1.79 20.64 4.83
C LEU A 88 3.13 20.39 5.51
N ALA A 89 3.44 21.09 6.60
CA ALA A 89 4.63 20.84 7.41
C ALA A 89 4.58 19.44 8.03
N TYR A 90 3.42 19.05 8.58
CA TYR A 90 3.18 17.73 9.15
C TYR A 90 3.32 16.60 8.11
N LEU A 91 2.70 16.76 6.93
CA LEU A 91 2.88 15.82 5.82
C LEU A 91 4.33 15.75 5.30
N SER A 92 5.13 16.78 5.52
CA SER A 92 6.54 16.77 5.18
C SER A 92 7.40 16.07 6.22
N ASP A 93 6.99 16.06 7.49
CA ASP A 93 7.63 15.22 8.52
C ASP A 93 7.41 13.72 8.23
N ILE A 94 6.21 13.36 7.75
CA ILE A 94 5.90 11.97 7.35
C ILE A 94 6.71 11.53 6.14
N ASP A 95 7.01 12.42 5.19
CA ASP A 95 7.88 12.10 4.04
C ASP A 95 9.25 11.57 4.48
N HIS A 96 9.79 12.06 5.61
CA HIS A 96 11.05 11.56 6.17
C HIS A 96 10.96 10.13 6.73
N ARG A 97 9.74 9.61 6.98
CA ARG A 97 9.49 8.24 7.47
C ARG A 97 9.16 7.24 6.36
N ILE A 98 8.84 7.71 5.14
CA ILE A 98 8.59 6.85 3.96
C ILE A 98 9.75 5.88 3.68
N PRO A 99 11.04 6.26 3.78
CA PRO A 99 12.15 5.34 3.62
C PRO A 99 12.15 4.16 4.62
N ILE A 100 11.63 4.38 5.84
CA ILE A 100 11.52 3.35 6.88
C ILE A 100 10.43 2.34 6.50
N MET A 101 9.34 2.78 5.90
CA MET A 101 8.30 1.91 5.35
C MET A 101 8.75 1.17 4.08
N GLY A 102 9.64 1.76 3.28
CA GLY A 102 10.29 1.12 2.13
C GLY A 102 11.16 -0.09 2.49
N GLY A 103 11.54 -0.25 3.76
CA GLY A 103 12.27 -1.43 4.26
C GLY A 103 11.50 -2.75 4.12
N ALA A 104 10.17 -2.73 4.04
CA ALA A 104 9.36 -3.93 3.84
C ALA A 104 9.63 -4.59 2.48
N ALA A 105 9.78 -3.80 1.42
CA ALA A 105 10.10 -4.32 0.08
C ALA A 105 11.52 -4.91 0.04
N GLU A 106 12.49 -4.31 0.73
CA GLU A 106 13.85 -4.86 0.84
C GLU A 106 13.86 -6.21 1.55
N GLY A 107 13.03 -6.38 2.59
CA GLY A 107 12.81 -7.67 3.25
C GLY A 107 12.30 -8.75 2.29
N VAL A 108 11.29 -8.44 1.48
CA VAL A 108 10.75 -9.37 0.46
C VAL A 108 11.79 -9.66 -0.62
N LEU A 109 12.52 -8.65 -1.10
CA LEU A 109 13.59 -8.83 -2.09
C LEU A 109 14.70 -9.76 -1.56
N ASN A 110 15.08 -9.64 -0.28
CA ASN A 110 16.05 -10.55 0.34
C ASN A 110 15.54 -12.00 0.40
N ARG A 111 14.26 -12.20 0.72
CA ARG A 111 13.64 -13.52 0.74
C ARG A 111 13.63 -14.16 -0.65
N ILE A 112 13.20 -13.42 -1.67
CA ILE A 112 13.20 -13.90 -3.06
C ILE A 112 14.61 -14.25 -3.52
N GLU A 113 15.61 -13.42 -3.22
CA GLU A 113 17.02 -13.73 -3.57
C GLU A 113 17.50 -15.02 -2.91
N LYS A 114 17.13 -15.24 -1.64
CA LYS A 114 17.45 -16.49 -0.92
C LYS A 114 16.82 -17.71 -1.60
N ILE A 115 15.55 -17.61 -2.01
CA ILE A 115 14.86 -18.70 -2.73
C ILE A 115 15.56 -18.99 -4.06
N LEU A 116 15.82 -17.95 -4.87
CA LEU A 116 16.44 -18.09 -6.19
C LEU A 116 17.86 -18.68 -6.11
N THR A 117 18.62 -18.32 -5.07
CA THR A 117 19.99 -18.82 -4.87
C THR A 117 20.06 -20.20 -4.21
N SER A 118 18.99 -20.64 -3.54
CA SER A 118 18.90 -21.98 -2.95
C SER A 118 18.64 -23.10 -3.96
N ALA A 119 18.04 -22.77 -5.11
CA ALA A 119 17.78 -23.73 -6.18
C ALA A 119 18.99 -23.88 -7.12
N PRO A 120 19.24 -25.08 -7.69
CA PRO A 120 20.26 -25.26 -8.72
C PRO A 120 20.01 -24.35 -9.92
N ILE A 121 20.99 -23.52 -10.26
CA ILE A 121 20.86 -22.58 -11.39
C ILE A 121 21.00 -23.34 -12.71
N ILE A 122 20.04 -23.13 -13.60
CA ILE A 122 19.98 -23.76 -14.92
C ILE A 122 20.63 -22.83 -15.94
N GLU A 123 21.76 -23.27 -16.50
CA GLU A 123 22.43 -22.58 -17.59
C GLU A 123 21.78 -22.91 -18.93
N ALA A 124 21.60 -21.91 -19.78
CA ALA A 124 21.08 -22.12 -21.13
C ALA A 124 22.14 -22.83 -21.98
N THR A 125 21.80 -24.01 -22.48
CA THR A 125 22.62 -24.78 -23.42
C THR A 125 22.73 -24.09 -24.76
N ASP A 126 23.69 -24.50 -25.59
CA ASP A 126 23.82 -23.95 -26.94
C ASP A 126 22.62 -24.33 -27.81
N GLU A 127 22.01 -25.51 -27.60
CA GLU A 127 20.77 -25.89 -28.29
C GLU A 127 19.59 -24.99 -27.88
N VAL A 128 19.50 -24.56 -26.61
CA VAL A 128 18.50 -23.57 -26.17
C VAL A 128 18.73 -22.24 -26.87
N LYS A 129 19.98 -21.76 -26.92
CA LYS A 129 20.34 -20.49 -27.58
C LYS A 129 20.01 -20.53 -29.07
N ILE A 130 20.29 -21.64 -29.75
CA ILE A 130 19.96 -21.83 -31.18
C ILE A 130 18.44 -21.77 -31.38
N ARG A 131 17.65 -22.52 -30.59
CA ARG A 131 16.18 -22.47 -30.70
C ARG A 131 15.60 -21.09 -30.40
N ALA A 132 16.17 -20.37 -29.43
CA ALA A 132 15.77 -18.99 -29.13
C ALA A 132 16.11 -18.04 -30.29
N ALA A 133 17.28 -18.20 -30.92
CA ALA A 133 17.66 -17.44 -32.10
C ALA A 133 16.74 -17.76 -33.29
N ASP A 134 16.38 -19.03 -33.49
CA ASP A 134 15.41 -19.42 -34.53
C ASP A 134 14.05 -18.75 -34.32
N ARG A 135 13.58 -18.62 -33.07
CA ARG A 135 12.34 -17.86 -32.80
C ARG A 135 12.46 -16.41 -33.23
N ALA A 136 13.58 -15.76 -32.92
CA ALA A 136 13.83 -14.37 -33.31
C ALA A 136 13.89 -14.21 -34.85
N LEU A 137 14.63 -15.09 -35.54
CA LEU A 137 14.75 -15.09 -37.00
C LEU A 137 13.40 -15.26 -37.71
N HIS A 138 12.55 -16.15 -37.18
CA HIS A 138 11.24 -16.45 -37.76
C HIS A 138 10.09 -15.61 -37.17
N ARG A 139 10.40 -14.60 -36.35
CA ARG A 139 9.42 -13.76 -35.63
C ARG A 139 8.34 -14.57 -34.90
N LYS A 140 8.74 -15.69 -34.28
CA LYS A 140 7.86 -16.53 -33.45
C LYS A 140 7.86 -16.04 -32.02
N ALA A 141 6.76 -16.22 -31.31
CA ALA A 141 6.68 -15.83 -29.90
C ALA A 141 7.81 -16.44 -29.06
N PRO A 142 8.44 -15.67 -28.15
CA PRO A 142 8.07 -14.30 -27.74
C PRO A 142 8.63 -13.15 -28.62
N CYS A 143 9.25 -13.45 -29.75
CA CYS A 143 9.90 -12.49 -30.66
C CYS A 143 9.02 -12.01 -31.83
N HIS A 144 7.69 -12.02 -31.69
CA HIS A 144 6.74 -11.66 -32.75
C HIS A 144 6.42 -10.17 -32.85
N HIS A 145 6.83 -9.36 -31.88
CA HIS A 145 6.60 -7.91 -31.89
C HIS A 145 7.66 -7.16 -32.68
N GLU A 146 7.23 -6.23 -33.52
CA GLU A 146 8.14 -5.37 -34.27
C GLU A 146 8.89 -4.42 -33.32
N ASN A 147 10.20 -4.27 -33.53
CA ASN A 147 11.10 -3.39 -32.77
C ASN A 147 11.30 -3.75 -31.28
N LYS A 148 10.93 -4.96 -30.85
CA LYS A 148 11.22 -5.48 -29.51
C LYS A 148 12.21 -6.64 -29.57
N ASN A 149 13.34 -6.54 -28.88
CA ASN A 149 14.28 -7.63 -28.74
C ASN A 149 13.90 -8.50 -27.52
N SER A 150 13.10 -9.53 -27.75
CA SER A 150 12.66 -10.50 -26.74
C SER A 150 13.53 -11.76 -26.69
N MET A 151 14.82 -11.65 -27.02
CA MET A 151 15.75 -12.79 -26.96
C MET A 151 15.86 -13.39 -25.55
N ALA A 152 15.78 -12.55 -24.51
CA ALA A 152 15.76 -12.99 -23.12
C ALA A 152 14.55 -13.90 -22.84
N ASP A 153 13.35 -13.43 -23.17
CA ASP A 153 12.10 -14.19 -23.07
C ASP A 153 12.16 -15.50 -23.89
N ALA A 154 12.80 -15.47 -25.07
CA ALA A 154 12.96 -16.65 -25.92
C ALA A 154 13.89 -17.70 -25.28
N ILE A 155 15.01 -17.26 -24.69
CA ILE A 155 15.91 -18.15 -23.92
C ILE A 155 15.17 -18.71 -22.70
N LEU A 156 14.38 -17.89 -22.00
CA LEU A 156 13.61 -18.29 -20.83
C LEU A 156 12.66 -19.45 -21.16
N ILE A 157 11.83 -19.29 -22.19
CA ILE A 157 10.85 -20.32 -22.55
C ILE A 157 11.51 -21.55 -23.20
N GLU A 158 12.57 -21.40 -23.98
CA GLU A 158 13.29 -22.55 -24.53
C GLU A 158 14.03 -23.35 -23.45
N THR A 159 14.50 -22.68 -22.39
CA THR A 159 15.05 -23.34 -21.19
C THR A 159 13.96 -24.13 -20.47
N TYR A 160 12.77 -23.55 -20.30
CA TYR A 160 11.61 -24.25 -19.75
C TYR A 160 11.29 -25.53 -20.55
N VAL A 161 11.14 -25.39 -21.87
CA VAL A 161 10.81 -26.50 -22.77
C VAL A 161 11.86 -27.61 -22.71
N GLU A 162 13.15 -27.24 -22.60
CA GLU A 162 14.22 -28.21 -22.43
C GLU A 162 14.10 -28.99 -21.12
N CYS A 163 13.76 -28.32 -20.02
CA CYS A 163 13.52 -28.97 -18.72
C CYS A 163 12.35 -29.97 -18.80
N VAL A 164 11.24 -29.59 -19.45
CA VAL A 164 10.08 -30.48 -19.66
C VAL A 164 10.48 -31.75 -20.45
N ARG A 165 11.41 -31.62 -21.40
CA ARG A 165 11.92 -32.75 -22.20
C ARG A 165 12.85 -33.64 -21.38
N LYS A 166 13.83 -33.06 -20.66
CA LYS A 166 14.88 -33.79 -19.94
C LYS A 166 14.39 -34.41 -18.62
N MET A 167 13.53 -33.71 -17.88
CA MET A 167 13.05 -34.10 -16.56
C MET A 167 11.66 -34.75 -16.60
N GLY A 168 11.11 -34.97 -17.80
CA GLY A 168 9.79 -35.55 -17.97
C GLY A 168 9.72 -37.01 -17.52
N GLY A 169 8.57 -37.43 -17.00
CA GLY A 169 8.34 -38.80 -16.56
C GLY A 169 7.01 -38.95 -15.82
N THR A 170 6.68 -40.18 -15.42
CA THR A 170 5.47 -40.44 -14.62
C THR A 170 5.54 -39.68 -13.30
N GLY A 171 4.47 -38.94 -12.97
CA GLY A 171 4.39 -38.16 -11.73
C GLY A 171 5.11 -36.80 -11.75
N GLN A 172 5.79 -36.44 -12.85
CA GLN A 172 6.43 -35.15 -13.05
C GLN A 172 5.51 -34.18 -13.79
N ARG A 173 5.23 -33.04 -13.16
CA ARG A 173 4.41 -31.96 -13.71
C ARG A 173 5.21 -30.67 -13.76
N PHE A 174 4.96 -29.86 -14.76
CA PHE A 174 5.67 -28.62 -15.01
C PHE A 174 4.69 -27.47 -15.10
N ALA A 175 5.11 -26.28 -14.68
CA ALA A 175 4.34 -25.05 -14.85
C ALA A 175 5.27 -23.89 -15.19
N PHE A 176 4.87 -23.11 -16.20
CA PHE A 176 5.46 -21.81 -16.53
C PHE A 176 4.52 -20.71 -16.07
N VAL A 177 5.04 -19.75 -15.31
CA VAL A 177 4.27 -18.63 -14.76
C VAL A 177 4.90 -17.33 -15.23
N THR A 178 4.11 -16.44 -15.86
CA THR A 178 4.56 -15.13 -16.33
C THR A 178 3.48 -14.06 -16.18
N HIS A 179 3.85 -12.81 -15.92
CA HIS A 179 2.94 -11.67 -16.05
C HIS A 179 2.99 -11.03 -17.45
N ASN A 180 3.95 -11.43 -18.31
CA ASN A 180 4.14 -10.90 -19.66
C ASN A 180 3.18 -11.55 -20.67
N LYS A 181 1.89 -11.18 -20.58
CA LYS A 181 0.84 -11.69 -21.47
C LYS A 181 1.04 -11.26 -22.93
N HIS A 182 1.70 -10.13 -23.17
CA HIS A 182 1.92 -9.63 -24.52
C HIS A 182 2.81 -10.54 -25.35
N ASP A 183 3.83 -11.15 -24.72
CA ASP A 183 4.81 -11.96 -25.42
C ASP A 183 4.49 -13.46 -25.36
N PHE A 184 3.81 -13.91 -24.30
CA PHE A 184 3.59 -15.35 -24.06
C PHE A 184 2.15 -15.82 -24.26
N SER A 185 1.15 -14.92 -24.26
CA SER A 185 -0.25 -15.29 -24.40
C SER A 185 -0.80 -15.07 -25.81
N MET A 186 -1.97 -15.65 -26.09
CA MET A 186 -2.73 -15.32 -27.30
C MET A 186 -3.12 -13.83 -27.33
N VAL A 187 -2.78 -13.13 -28.42
CA VAL A 187 -2.98 -11.67 -28.56
C VAL A 187 -4.46 -11.31 -28.70
N ASN A 188 -5.21 -12.05 -29.53
CA ASN A 188 -6.63 -11.77 -29.85
C ASN A 188 -7.54 -12.90 -29.36
N GLY A 189 -7.50 -13.21 -28.07
CA GLY A 189 -8.33 -14.26 -27.49
C GLY A 189 -8.19 -14.37 -25.98
N ASN A 190 -8.41 -15.57 -25.45
CA ASN A 190 -8.23 -15.82 -24.02
C ASN A 190 -6.73 -15.77 -23.67
N GLN A 191 -6.30 -14.69 -23.01
CA GLN A 191 -4.91 -14.51 -22.57
C GLN A 191 -4.43 -15.55 -21.55
N LYS A 192 -5.32 -16.36 -20.97
CA LYS A 192 -4.93 -17.52 -20.14
C LYS A 192 -4.40 -18.69 -20.97
N LEU A 193 -4.53 -18.64 -22.30
CA LEU A 193 -3.94 -19.61 -23.20
C LEU A 193 -2.60 -19.09 -23.73
N PRO A 194 -1.60 -19.98 -23.86
CA PRO A 194 -0.30 -19.61 -24.43
C PRO A 194 -0.45 -19.19 -25.90
N HIS A 195 0.50 -18.40 -26.38
CA HIS A 195 0.60 -18.03 -27.80
C HIS A 195 0.61 -19.29 -28.70
N PRO A 196 0.01 -19.27 -29.91
CA PRO A 196 -0.03 -20.42 -30.80
C PRO A 196 1.34 -21.07 -31.07
N ASP A 197 2.41 -20.27 -31.21
CA ASP A 197 3.79 -20.74 -31.40
C ASP A 197 4.38 -21.50 -30.19
N LEU A 198 3.72 -21.41 -29.03
CA LEU A 198 4.12 -22.05 -27.77
C LEU A 198 3.15 -23.14 -27.36
N ALA A 199 1.93 -23.16 -27.91
CA ALA A 199 0.84 -24.03 -27.47
C ALA A 199 1.21 -25.52 -27.47
N SER A 200 2.02 -25.97 -28.43
CA SER A 200 2.50 -27.36 -28.51
C SER A 200 3.38 -27.79 -27.33
N SER A 201 3.95 -26.83 -26.60
CA SER A 201 4.79 -27.09 -25.42
C SER A 201 3.98 -27.24 -24.14
N PHE A 202 2.68 -26.97 -24.18
CA PHE A 202 1.79 -26.99 -23.03
C PHE A 202 0.66 -28.03 -23.18
N SER A 203 0.17 -28.53 -22.05
CA SER A 203 -0.92 -29.49 -21.93
C SER A 203 -1.65 -29.29 -20.59
N LYS A 204 -2.85 -29.84 -20.45
CA LYS A 204 -3.66 -29.67 -19.23
C LYS A 204 -3.08 -30.33 -17.97
N ILE A 205 -2.10 -31.22 -18.13
CA ILE A 205 -1.62 -32.11 -17.06
C ILE A 205 -0.10 -32.02 -16.89
N LYS A 206 0.67 -32.20 -17.97
CA LYS A 206 2.14 -32.35 -17.87
C LYS A 206 2.87 -31.01 -17.82
N SER A 207 2.48 -30.06 -18.65
CA SER A 207 3.19 -28.78 -18.84
C SER A 207 2.17 -27.66 -18.90
N MET A 208 2.00 -26.90 -17.84
CA MET A 208 0.92 -25.93 -17.68
C MET A 208 1.41 -24.49 -17.85
N TYR A 209 0.53 -23.62 -18.33
CA TYR A 209 0.78 -22.20 -18.52
C TYR A 209 -0.10 -21.38 -17.58
N PHE A 210 0.47 -20.42 -16.87
CA PHE A 210 -0.24 -19.53 -15.97
C PHE A 210 0.20 -18.08 -16.16
N ILE A 211 -0.77 -17.16 -16.07
CA ILE A 211 -0.53 -15.71 -16.18
C ILE A 211 -0.45 -15.00 -14.82
N ASN A 212 -0.52 -15.76 -13.73
CA ASN A 212 -0.37 -15.28 -12.36
C ASN A 212 0.01 -16.47 -11.46
N LEU A 213 0.74 -16.19 -10.38
CA LEU A 213 1.21 -17.22 -9.45
C LEU A 213 0.07 -17.87 -8.66
N THR A 214 -0.95 -17.10 -8.27
CA THR A 214 -2.08 -17.59 -7.46
C THR A 214 -2.81 -18.76 -8.10
N GLU A 215 -3.12 -18.69 -9.39
CA GLU A 215 -3.77 -19.78 -10.14
C GLU A 215 -2.87 -21.01 -10.24
N CYS A 216 -1.56 -20.81 -10.40
CA CYS A 216 -0.57 -21.89 -10.40
C CYS A 216 -0.52 -22.61 -9.05
N LEU A 217 -0.39 -21.85 -7.95
CA LEU A 217 -0.35 -22.43 -6.60
C LEU A 217 -1.68 -23.10 -6.25
N ARG A 218 -2.82 -22.54 -6.67
CA ARG A 218 -4.14 -23.17 -6.45
C ARG A 218 -4.27 -24.50 -7.18
N ARG A 219 -3.58 -24.67 -8.32
CA ARG A 219 -3.52 -25.95 -9.04
C ARG A 219 -2.70 -27.02 -8.29
N ILE A 220 -1.71 -26.59 -7.51
CA ILE A 220 -0.80 -27.44 -6.74
C ILE A 220 -1.40 -27.80 -5.38
N ASP A 221 -1.92 -26.80 -4.67
CA ASP A 221 -2.54 -26.93 -3.35
C ASP A 221 -3.73 -25.97 -3.17
N PRO A 222 -4.95 -26.40 -3.54
CA PRO A 222 -6.14 -25.56 -3.43
C PRO A 222 -6.48 -25.15 -1.98
N MET A 223 -6.25 -26.04 -1.00
CA MET A 223 -6.65 -25.81 0.38
C MET A 223 -5.77 -24.76 1.05
N HIS A 224 -4.45 -24.85 0.90
CA HIS A 224 -3.53 -23.90 1.50
C HIS A 224 -3.64 -22.50 0.88
N VAL A 225 -3.88 -22.39 -0.44
CA VAL A 225 -4.16 -21.10 -1.08
C VAL A 225 -5.42 -20.45 -0.50
N THR A 226 -6.48 -21.23 -0.30
CA THR A 226 -7.74 -20.71 0.24
C THR A 226 -7.54 -20.19 1.67
N HIS A 227 -6.81 -20.93 2.50
CA HIS A 227 -6.49 -20.52 3.87
C HIS A 227 -5.62 -19.25 3.92
N ALA A 228 -4.54 -19.20 3.14
CA ALA A 228 -3.66 -18.04 3.07
C ALA A 228 -4.38 -16.78 2.55
N MET A 229 -5.32 -16.95 1.61
CA MET A 229 -6.17 -15.86 1.14
C MET A 229 -7.19 -15.42 2.19
N TRP A 230 -7.76 -16.34 2.98
CA TRP A 230 -8.67 -16.00 4.08
C TRP A 230 -7.98 -15.24 5.21
N GLU A 231 -6.77 -15.62 5.62
CA GLU A 231 -6.01 -14.88 6.63
C GLU A 231 -5.75 -13.41 6.22
N GLN A 232 -5.69 -13.13 4.91
CA GLN A 232 -5.57 -11.77 4.38
C GLN A 232 -6.86 -10.96 4.37
N GLU A 233 -8.02 -11.57 4.09
CA GLU A 233 -9.31 -10.85 4.15
C GLU A 233 -9.57 -10.28 5.55
N TRP A 234 -8.98 -10.89 6.60
CA TRP A 234 -9.04 -10.42 7.98
C TRP A 234 -7.96 -9.38 8.35
N GLN A 235 -6.98 -9.10 7.48
CA GLN A 235 -6.11 -7.94 7.65
C GLN A 235 -6.92 -6.68 7.32
N GLN A 236 -7.49 -6.04 8.35
CA GLN A 236 -8.16 -4.75 8.19
C GLN A 236 -7.18 -3.75 7.58
N GLU A 237 -7.54 -3.19 6.41
CA GLU A 237 -6.76 -2.12 5.82
C GLU A 237 -6.66 -0.96 6.83
N PRO A 238 -5.44 -0.49 7.15
CA PRO A 238 -5.28 0.69 7.98
C PRO A 238 -6.05 1.86 7.37
N ARG A 239 -6.73 2.65 8.21
CA ARG A 239 -7.37 3.89 7.77
C ARG A 239 -6.34 4.77 7.06
N SER A 240 -6.75 5.39 5.96
CA SER A 240 -5.87 6.33 5.25
C SER A 240 -5.55 7.53 6.15
N LEU A 241 -4.42 8.18 5.94
CA LEU A 241 -4.07 9.39 6.69
C LEU A 241 -5.13 10.48 6.52
N THR A 242 -5.76 10.59 5.34
CA THR A 242 -6.88 11.51 5.10
C THR A 242 -8.06 11.22 6.01
N GLU A 243 -8.50 9.96 6.09
CA GLU A 243 -9.60 9.56 7.00
C GLU A 243 -9.23 9.84 8.47
N ILE A 244 -7.97 9.61 8.85
CA ILE A 244 -7.46 9.90 10.19
C ILE A 244 -7.52 11.41 10.49
N LEU A 245 -7.04 12.25 9.57
CA LEU A 245 -7.03 13.71 9.74
C LEU A 245 -8.44 14.30 9.74
N GLU A 246 -9.35 13.80 8.89
CA GLU A 246 -10.76 14.19 8.90
C GLU A 246 -11.45 13.82 10.22
N ALA A 247 -11.17 12.62 10.74
CA ALA A 247 -11.66 12.20 12.04
C ALA A 247 -11.10 13.07 13.16
N MET A 248 -9.80 13.43 13.12
CA MET A 248 -9.18 14.33 14.09
C MET A 248 -9.76 15.74 14.07
N ASP A 249 -9.99 16.32 12.88
CA ASP A 249 -10.59 17.65 12.74
C ASP A 249 -12.02 17.66 13.29
N ARG A 250 -12.80 16.62 12.99
CA ARG A 250 -14.15 16.43 13.55
C ARG A 250 -14.12 16.34 15.07
N LEU A 251 -13.26 15.47 15.63
CA LEU A 251 -13.13 15.28 17.09
C LEU A 251 -12.62 16.55 17.79
N THR A 252 -11.68 17.28 17.18
CA THR A 252 -11.20 18.58 17.67
C THR A 252 -12.32 19.60 17.71
N THR A 253 -13.11 19.69 16.65
CA THR A 253 -14.28 20.58 16.57
C THR A 253 -15.34 20.22 17.61
N GLN A 254 -15.57 18.92 17.84
CA GLN A 254 -16.45 18.41 18.90
C GLN A 254 -15.98 18.83 20.29
N VAL A 255 -14.69 18.65 20.59
CA VAL A 255 -14.09 19.04 21.87
C VAL A 255 -14.21 20.55 22.10
N TRP A 256 -13.84 21.34 21.09
CA TRP A 256 -13.96 22.79 21.14
C TRP A 256 -15.40 23.25 21.39
N TYR A 257 -16.38 22.66 20.68
CA TYR A 257 -17.79 23.04 20.79
C TYR A 257 -18.33 22.76 22.20
N ASN A 258 -18.02 21.60 22.79
CA ASN A 258 -18.43 21.29 24.16
C ASN A 258 -17.83 22.27 25.19
N ARG A 259 -16.53 22.59 25.07
CA ARG A 259 -15.87 23.63 25.89
C ARG A 259 -16.54 25.00 25.71
N HIS A 260 -16.94 25.34 24.48
CA HIS A 260 -17.69 26.57 24.19
C HIS A 260 -19.07 26.58 24.88
N LYS A 261 -19.81 25.47 24.84
CA LYS A 261 -21.11 25.36 25.53
C LYS A 261 -20.97 25.49 27.04
N TYR A 262 -19.93 24.91 27.63
CA TYR A 262 -19.62 25.13 29.04
C TYR A 262 -19.31 26.60 29.35
N ARG A 263 -18.55 27.28 28.48
CA ARG A 263 -18.32 28.73 28.60
C ARG A 263 -19.58 29.57 28.45
N ALA A 264 -20.48 29.21 27.54
CA ALA A 264 -21.79 29.87 27.40
C ALA A 264 -22.61 29.76 28.67
N TRP A 265 -22.68 28.57 29.27
CA TRP A 265 -23.34 28.36 30.55
C TRP A 265 -22.72 29.20 31.68
N GLN A 266 -21.39 29.36 31.73
CA GLN A 266 -20.74 30.22 32.72
C GLN A 266 -21.08 31.70 32.53
N VAL A 267 -21.29 32.15 31.29
CA VAL A 267 -21.76 33.51 30.99
C VAL A 267 -23.21 33.68 31.44
N GLU A 268 -24.09 32.73 31.10
CA GLU A 268 -25.50 32.75 31.46
C GLU A 268 -25.72 32.75 32.98
N THR A 269 -24.89 31.99 33.72
CA THR A 269 -24.92 31.93 35.19
C THR A 269 -24.17 33.07 35.88
N GLY A 270 -23.59 34.00 35.12
CA GLY A 270 -22.87 35.17 35.64
C GLY A 270 -21.48 34.89 36.24
N LYS A 271 -20.97 33.66 36.13
CA LYS A 271 -19.61 33.28 36.54
C LYS A 271 -18.55 33.94 35.66
N VAL A 272 -18.87 34.17 34.38
CA VAL A 272 -18.03 34.91 33.44
C VAL A 272 -18.78 36.16 32.97
N LYS A 273 -18.17 37.33 33.10
CA LYS A 273 -18.78 38.61 32.74
C LYS A 273 -18.30 39.09 31.37
N ILE A 274 -19.25 39.48 30.53
CA ILE A 274 -18.92 40.15 29.26
C ILE A 274 -18.68 41.63 29.56
N VAL A 275 -17.54 42.14 29.10
CA VAL A 275 -17.16 43.56 29.26
C VAL A 275 -16.89 44.20 27.89
N SER A 276 -17.04 45.52 27.81
CA SER A 276 -16.66 46.25 26.59
C SER A 276 -15.15 46.14 26.35
N ARG A 277 -14.73 46.30 25.09
CA ARG A 277 -13.31 46.23 24.73
C ARG A 277 -12.45 47.23 25.52
N LYS A 278 -12.96 48.45 25.68
CA LYS A 278 -12.31 49.51 26.47
C LYS A 278 -12.12 49.10 27.94
N ALA A 279 -13.17 48.55 28.56
CA ALA A 279 -13.10 48.09 29.95
C ALA A 279 -12.17 46.88 30.12
N TRP A 280 -12.11 46.00 29.11
CA TRP A 280 -11.16 44.90 29.06
C TRP A 280 -9.71 45.39 29.05
N ASP A 281 -9.36 46.27 28.11
CA ASP A 281 -7.99 46.76 27.95
C ASP A 281 -7.54 47.57 29.19
N ASP A 282 -8.42 48.42 29.74
CA ASP A 282 -8.16 49.18 30.97
C ASP A 282 -7.98 48.28 32.21
N GLY A 283 -8.79 47.23 32.34
CA GLY A 283 -8.75 46.30 33.46
C GLY A 283 -7.60 45.29 33.37
N TRP A 284 -7.22 44.90 32.15
CA TRP A 284 -6.05 44.06 31.87
C TRP A 284 -4.75 44.79 32.20
N ALA A 285 -4.60 46.05 31.74
CA ALA A 285 -3.43 46.88 32.04
C ALA A 285 -3.24 47.09 33.56
N LYS A 286 -4.34 47.13 34.32
CA LYS A 286 -4.35 47.28 35.78
C LYS A 286 -4.33 45.94 36.54
N ARG A 287 -4.22 44.80 35.85
CA ARG A 287 -4.30 43.43 36.41
C ARG A 287 -5.54 43.16 37.28
N LYS A 288 -6.64 43.86 37.00
CA LYS A 288 -7.92 43.73 37.71
C LYS A 288 -8.88 42.73 37.04
N LEU A 289 -8.61 42.37 35.79
CA LEU A 289 -9.40 41.41 35.01
C LEU A 289 -8.54 40.22 34.60
N ASN A 290 -9.17 39.04 34.50
CA ASN A 290 -8.54 37.84 34.00
C ASN A 290 -9.44 37.15 32.96
N THR A 291 -8.83 36.32 32.11
CA THR A 291 -9.51 35.54 31.06
C THR A 291 -10.38 34.41 31.60
N GLN A 292 -10.29 34.11 32.90
CA GLN A 292 -11.10 33.07 33.53
C GLN A 292 -12.49 33.57 33.92
N THR A 293 -12.62 34.87 34.23
CA THR A 293 -13.82 35.51 34.79
C THR A 293 -14.42 36.61 33.92
N HIS A 294 -13.69 37.08 32.90
CA HIS A 294 -14.15 38.14 32.00
C HIS A 294 -13.86 37.78 30.53
N ILE A 295 -14.72 38.24 29.62
CA ILE A 295 -14.54 38.10 28.16
C ILE A 295 -14.89 39.44 27.50
N ALA A 296 -14.08 39.89 26.55
CA ALA A 296 -14.39 41.07 25.76
C ALA A 296 -15.55 40.79 24.77
N GLU A 297 -16.46 41.76 24.62
CA GLU A 297 -17.68 41.61 23.81
C GLU A 297 -17.41 41.20 22.35
N ASP A 298 -16.38 41.75 21.72
CA ASP A 298 -15.95 41.43 20.36
C ASP A 298 -15.50 39.97 20.22
N ILE A 299 -14.76 39.47 21.22
CA ILE A 299 -14.30 38.08 21.30
C ILE A 299 -15.50 37.14 21.49
N TRP A 300 -16.44 37.49 22.37
CA TRP A 300 -17.64 36.69 22.59
C TRP A 300 -18.51 36.59 21.32
N LYS A 301 -18.70 37.71 20.61
CA LYS A 301 -19.38 37.73 19.31
C LYS A 301 -18.66 36.85 18.27
N GLY A 302 -17.33 36.84 18.28
CA GLY A 302 -16.51 35.94 17.46
C GLY A 302 -16.74 34.46 17.80
N ALA A 303 -16.72 34.12 19.09
CA ALA A 303 -16.94 32.76 19.57
C ALA A 303 -18.33 32.22 19.16
N LEU A 304 -19.38 33.03 19.30
CA LEU A 304 -20.74 32.66 18.86
C LEU A 304 -20.81 32.40 17.35
N ARG A 305 -20.10 33.16 16.52
CA ARG A 305 -20.02 32.90 15.07
C ARG A 305 -19.29 31.59 14.77
N SER A 306 -18.21 31.30 15.50
CA SER A 306 -17.49 30.02 15.38
C SER A 306 -18.35 28.84 15.82
N ALA A 307 -19.16 28.99 16.87
CA ALA A 307 -20.08 27.94 17.33
C ALA A 307 -21.09 27.56 16.25
N LYS A 308 -21.71 28.55 15.60
CA LYS A 308 -22.63 28.32 14.47
C LYS A 308 -21.95 27.68 13.24
N ARG A 309 -20.63 27.83 13.09
CA ARG A 309 -19.87 27.16 12.02
C ARG A 309 -19.58 25.71 12.40
N ALA A 310 -19.18 25.46 13.64
CA ALA A 310 -18.97 24.12 14.17
C ALA A 310 -20.24 23.27 14.07
N GLU A 311 -21.42 23.81 14.41
CA GLU A 311 -22.71 23.12 14.25
C GLU A 311 -22.97 22.70 12.80
N ARG A 312 -22.68 23.60 11.84
CA ARG A 312 -22.83 23.32 10.41
C ARG A 312 -21.85 22.28 9.90
N GLN A 313 -20.60 22.32 10.37
CA GLN A 313 -19.54 21.39 9.99
C GLN A 313 -19.78 19.99 10.56
N LEU A 314 -20.22 19.90 11.81
CA LEU A 314 -20.45 18.63 12.49
C LEU A 314 -21.76 17.97 12.04
N GLY A 315 -22.77 18.76 11.67
CA GLY A 315 -24.10 18.26 11.35
C GLY A 315 -24.91 17.88 12.59
N GLU A 316 -26.23 17.75 12.42
CA GLU A 316 -27.15 17.45 13.51
C GLU A 316 -26.81 16.13 14.22
N GLY A 317 -26.91 16.11 15.56
CA GLY A 317 -26.60 14.94 16.39
C GLY A 317 -25.11 14.72 16.69
N ASN A 318 -24.20 15.49 16.10
CA ASN A 318 -22.75 15.26 16.21
C ASN A 318 -22.02 16.21 17.17
N TYR A 319 -22.70 17.04 17.94
CA TYR A 319 -22.10 18.05 18.82
C TYR A 319 -22.69 18.07 20.24
N GLY A 320 -23.27 16.95 20.66
CA GLY A 320 -23.87 16.73 21.97
C GLY A 320 -25.35 17.15 22.06
N PRO A 321 -25.94 17.13 23.27
CA PRO A 321 -25.30 16.84 24.55
C PRO A 321 -24.77 15.41 24.64
N TRP A 322 -23.65 15.22 25.35
CA TRP A 322 -23.02 13.92 25.58
C TRP A 322 -23.09 13.55 27.05
N THR A 323 -23.22 12.25 27.32
CA THR A 323 -22.97 11.68 28.64
C THR A 323 -21.47 11.73 28.99
N ASP A 324 -21.13 11.57 30.27
CA ASP A 324 -19.72 11.51 30.72
C ASP A 324 -18.91 10.44 29.98
N PHE A 325 -19.55 9.29 29.68
CA PHE A 325 -18.93 8.21 28.92
C PHE A 325 -18.66 8.61 27.47
N GLU A 326 -19.66 9.16 26.76
CA GLU A 326 -19.51 9.59 25.37
C GLU A 326 -18.47 10.71 25.24
N TRP A 327 -18.45 11.63 26.21
CA TRP A 327 -17.45 12.68 26.29
C TRP A 327 -16.03 12.13 26.51
N GLY A 328 -15.88 11.15 27.41
CA GLY A 328 -14.64 10.41 27.60
C GLY A 328 -14.18 9.71 26.31
N MET A 329 -15.10 9.08 25.59
CA MET A 329 -14.80 8.43 24.30
C MET A 329 -14.35 9.42 23.22
N VAL A 330 -14.95 10.61 23.14
CA VAL A 330 -14.53 11.66 22.19
C VAL A 330 -13.10 12.11 22.47
N ASN A 331 -12.77 12.42 23.73
CA ASN A 331 -11.41 12.82 24.12
C ASN A 331 -10.41 11.69 23.93
N GLY A 332 -10.76 10.46 24.33
CA GLY A 332 -9.88 9.29 24.18
C GLY A 332 -9.57 8.97 22.72
N LYS A 333 -10.56 9.05 21.82
CA LYS A 333 -10.34 8.91 20.37
C LYS A 333 -9.42 9.99 19.83
N LEU A 334 -9.61 11.24 20.25
CA LEU A 334 -8.75 12.35 19.83
C LEU A 334 -7.29 12.15 20.29
N SER A 335 -7.09 11.81 21.57
CA SER A 335 -5.76 11.51 22.13
C SER A 335 -5.09 10.34 21.41
N ALA A 336 -5.82 9.25 21.13
CA ALA A 336 -5.27 8.10 20.43
C ALA A 336 -4.79 8.46 19.01
N LEU A 337 -5.57 9.25 18.27
CA LEU A 337 -5.18 9.69 16.93
C LEU A 337 -4.00 10.66 16.97
N ARG A 338 -3.99 11.62 17.92
CA ARG A 338 -2.87 12.55 18.14
C ARG A 338 -1.57 11.82 18.51
N TRP A 339 -1.66 10.86 19.43
CA TRP A 339 -0.52 10.05 19.86
C TRP A 339 0.07 9.20 18.74
N MET A 340 -0.78 8.52 17.97
CA MET A 340 -0.35 7.78 16.78
C MET A 340 0.38 8.68 15.77
N LEU A 341 -0.02 9.95 15.70
CA LEU A 341 0.59 10.97 14.85
C LEU A 341 1.83 11.65 15.47
N GLY A 342 2.20 11.32 16.70
CA GLY A 342 3.43 11.75 17.35
C GLY A 342 3.29 12.85 18.40
N ASP A 343 2.06 13.26 18.75
CA ASP A 343 1.82 14.15 19.88
C ASP A 343 1.87 13.36 21.22
N ASP A 344 2.10 14.06 22.34
CA ASP A 344 1.99 13.44 23.66
C ASP A 344 0.53 13.15 24.05
N TRP A 345 0.31 12.12 24.87
CA TRP A 345 -1.02 11.66 25.29
C TRP A 345 -1.92 12.77 25.89
N ASP A 346 -1.30 13.73 26.59
CA ASP A 346 -1.98 14.79 27.33
C ASP A 346 -2.15 16.09 26.53
N GLN A 347 -1.72 16.14 25.25
CA GLN A 347 -1.90 17.29 24.38
C GLN A 347 -3.36 17.37 23.90
N LEU A 348 -4.24 17.90 24.77
CA LEU A 348 -5.65 18.21 24.47
C LEU A 348 -5.89 19.71 24.25
N ASP A 349 -4.85 20.45 23.86
CA ASP A 349 -5.00 21.83 23.42
C ASP A 349 -5.85 21.83 22.14
N THR A 350 -7.02 22.47 22.23
CA THR A 350 -8.02 22.65 21.15
C THR A 350 -8.60 24.04 21.25
#